data_AF-A0AAE2CFS0-F1
#
_entry.id   AF-A0AAE2CFS0-F1
#
_cell.length_a   1.000
_cell.length_b   1.000
_cell.length_c   1.000
_cell.angle_alpha   90.00
_cell.angle_beta   90.00
_cell.angle_gamma   90.00
#
_symmetry.space_group_name_H-M   'P 1'
#
loop_
_entity.id
_entity.type
_entity.pdbx_description
1 polymer ?
#
loop_
_entity_poly.entity_id
_entity_poly.type
_entity_poly.pdbx_seq_one_letter_code
_entity_poly.pdbx_strand_id
1 'polypeptide(L)'
;MAAYIWTCMVKALKAGEEERVEDDDDELETFLFAVDCRTRLNPPVPGNYFGNCISYGLVRIRHQVLVGNEGFFVAAEAIANEIKNRVNDKDKILAGAENWITEVGSVVKKRCFSVSGSARVDLYSTDFGWGKARKLETLSIDGQKHAMSLCKSGASEGGLEVGLSLPKVKMDAFAAAFAHGIKGS
;
A
#
# COMPACT_ATOMS: atom_id res chain seq x y z
N MET A 1 1.16 8.16 5.61
CA MET A 1 0.98 8.13 4.13
C MET A 1 0.13 6.96 3.67
N ALA A 2 0.58 5.70 3.83
CA ALA A 2 -0.16 4.52 3.36
C ALA A 2 -1.64 4.46 3.80
N ALA A 3 -1.89 4.60 5.11
CA ALA A 3 -3.26 4.66 5.65
C ALA A 3 -4.10 5.78 5.01
N TYR A 4 -3.50 6.96 4.83
CA TYR A 4 -4.19 8.12 4.25
C TYR A 4 -4.58 7.87 2.79
N ILE A 5 -3.64 7.40 1.96
CA ILE A 5 -3.91 7.06 0.56
C ILE A 5 -4.99 5.96 0.48
N TRP A 6 -4.88 4.92 1.30
CA TRP A 6 -5.87 3.84 1.32
C TRP A 6 -7.28 4.35 1.65
N THR A 7 -7.43 5.19 2.69
CA THR A 7 -8.73 5.77 3.05
C THR A 7 -9.29 6.69 1.96
N CYS A 8 -8.44 7.50 1.32
CA CYS A 8 -8.85 8.36 0.19
C CYS A 8 -9.31 7.52 -1.00
N MET A 9 -8.59 6.44 -1.30
CA MET A 9 -8.95 5.50 -2.36
C MET A 9 -10.30 4.85 -2.10
N VAL A 10 -10.52 4.33 -0.90
CA VAL A 10 -11.78 3.67 -0.53
C VAL A 10 -12.96 4.65 -0.60
N LYS A 11 -12.77 5.91 -0.18
CA LYS A 11 -13.78 6.96 -0.33
C LYS A 11 -14.06 7.31 -1.80
N ALA A 12 -13.05 7.23 -2.66
CA ALA A 12 -13.16 7.51 -4.09
C ALA A 12 -13.74 6.34 -4.92
N LEU A 13 -13.80 5.11 -4.38
CA LEU A 13 -14.28 3.94 -5.13
C LEU A 13 -15.70 4.09 -5.66
N LYS A 14 -16.57 4.79 -4.91
CA LYS A 14 -17.99 5.03 -5.26
C LYS A 14 -18.18 6.02 -6.42
N ALA A 15 -17.13 6.68 -6.88
CA ALA A 15 -17.23 7.64 -7.96
C ALA A 15 -17.31 6.96 -9.33
N GLY A 16 -18.43 7.15 -10.02
CA GLY A 16 -18.63 6.67 -11.39
C GLY A 16 -19.12 5.23 -11.51
N GLU A 17 -19.60 4.61 -10.43
CA GLU A 17 -20.30 3.33 -10.47
C GLU A 17 -21.81 3.61 -10.63
N GLU A 18 -22.38 3.23 -11.79
CA GLU A 18 -23.80 3.43 -12.13
C GLU A 18 -24.73 2.50 -11.34
N GLU A 19 -24.21 1.38 -10.86
CA GLU A 19 -24.92 0.47 -9.97
C GLU A 19 -24.42 0.67 -8.54
N ARG A 20 -25.32 1.11 -7.65
CA ARG A 20 -25.15 0.91 -6.21
C ARG A 20 -25.18 -0.59 -5.98
N VAL A 21 -24.03 -1.26 -6.04
CA VAL A 21 -23.89 -2.52 -5.32
C VAL A 21 -24.19 -2.17 -3.87
N GLU A 22 -25.26 -2.73 -3.31
CA GLU A 22 -25.56 -2.57 -1.89
C GLU A 22 -24.29 -2.96 -1.14
N ASP A 23 -23.65 -1.98 -0.47
CA ASP A 23 -22.54 -2.29 0.42
C ASP A 23 -23.13 -3.24 1.47
N ASP A 24 -22.77 -4.52 1.38
CA ASP A 24 -22.99 -5.44 2.48
C ASP A 24 -22.23 -4.83 3.68
N ASP A 25 -22.92 -4.59 4.79
CA ASP A 25 -22.34 -3.94 5.98
C ASP A 25 -21.14 -4.74 6.53
N ASP A 26 -21.01 -6.00 6.12
CA ASP A 26 -19.92 -6.91 6.43
C ASP A 26 -18.75 -6.91 5.41
N GLU A 27 -18.78 -6.06 4.36
CA GLU A 27 -17.73 -6.07 3.36
C GLU A 27 -16.38 -5.55 3.91
N LEU A 28 -15.31 -6.31 3.66
CA LEU A 28 -13.96 -6.03 4.17
C LEU A 28 -13.08 -5.38 3.11
N GLU A 29 -12.52 -4.24 3.46
CA GLU A 29 -11.41 -3.58 2.76
C GLU A 29 -10.10 -4.17 3.26
N THR A 30 -9.25 -4.63 2.33
CA THR A 30 -7.95 -5.22 2.64
C THR A 30 -6.83 -4.27 2.22
N PHE A 31 -5.80 -4.13 3.07
CA PHE A 31 -4.54 -3.45 2.72
C PHE A 31 -3.39 -4.44 2.79
N LEU A 32 -2.65 -4.56 1.68
CA LEU A 32 -1.56 -5.51 1.49
C LEU A 32 -0.26 -4.77 1.17
N PHE A 33 0.82 -5.09 1.88
CA PHE A 33 2.14 -4.54 1.57
C PHE A 33 3.24 -5.59 1.71
N ALA A 34 4.19 -5.56 0.77
CA ALA A 34 5.36 -6.42 0.79
C ALA A 34 6.36 -5.99 1.88
N VAL A 35 7.05 -6.95 2.47
CA VAL A 35 8.02 -6.76 3.54
C VAL A 35 9.32 -7.45 3.18
N ASP A 36 10.42 -6.71 3.17
CA ASP A 36 11.77 -7.29 3.13
C ASP A 36 12.07 -8.05 4.43
N CYS A 37 12.21 -9.37 4.34
CA CYS A 37 12.46 -10.22 5.50
C CYS A 37 13.93 -10.34 5.89
N ARG A 38 14.89 -9.85 5.09
CA ARG A 38 16.31 -10.19 5.27
C ARG A 38 16.82 -9.95 6.69
N THR A 39 16.56 -8.75 7.23
CA THR A 39 17.00 -8.37 8.58
C THR A 39 16.09 -8.87 9.70
N ARG A 40 14.99 -9.55 9.36
CA ARG A 40 13.93 -9.98 10.29
C ARG A 40 13.95 -11.48 10.56
N LEU A 41 14.73 -12.25 9.81
CA LEU A 41 14.94 -13.67 10.08
C LEU A 41 16.01 -13.90 11.17
N ASN A 42 16.03 -15.12 11.72
CA ASN A 42 17.02 -15.55 12.70
C ASN A 42 17.66 -16.88 12.25
N PRO A 43 18.91 -16.88 11.75
CA PRO A 43 19.78 -15.72 11.58
C PRO A 43 19.33 -14.77 10.44
N PRO A 44 19.76 -13.50 10.45
CA PRO A 44 19.48 -12.57 9.36
C PRO A 44 20.10 -13.04 8.02
N VAL A 45 19.38 -12.81 6.93
CA VAL A 45 19.88 -13.07 5.57
C VAL A 45 20.78 -11.91 5.13
N PRO A 46 21.92 -12.19 4.47
CA PRO A 46 22.82 -11.14 3.97
C PRO A 46 22.13 -10.12 3.05
N GLY A 47 22.55 -8.86 3.13
CA GLY A 47 21.99 -7.78 2.30
C GLY A 47 22.20 -7.98 0.79
N ASN A 48 23.22 -8.75 0.40
CA ASN A 48 23.53 -9.09 -0.99
C ASN A 48 22.92 -10.44 -1.44
N TYR A 49 22.03 -11.04 -0.65
CA TYR A 49 21.32 -12.24 -1.07
C TYR A 49 20.53 -11.99 -2.36
N PHE A 50 20.85 -12.79 -3.38
CA PHE A 50 20.20 -12.76 -4.68
C PHE A 50 19.02 -13.73 -4.69
N GLY A 51 17.80 -13.19 -4.65
CA GLY A 51 16.55 -13.94 -4.62
C GLY A 51 15.44 -13.20 -3.87
N ASN A 52 14.28 -13.85 -3.75
CA ASN A 52 13.16 -13.32 -3.00
C ASN A 52 13.32 -13.62 -1.50
N CYS A 53 13.41 -12.57 -0.68
CA CYS A 53 13.14 -12.64 0.76
C CYS A 53 12.04 -11.64 1.05
N ILE A 54 10.81 -12.01 0.71
CA ILE A 54 9.63 -11.16 0.86
C ILE A 54 8.58 -11.91 1.67
N SER A 55 8.12 -11.27 2.74
CA SER A 55 6.87 -11.59 3.44
C SER A 55 5.86 -10.47 3.14
N TYR A 56 4.71 -10.46 3.80
CA TYR A 56 3.72 -9.39 3.68
C TYR A 56 3.09 -9.04 5.01
N GLY A 57 2.61 -7.82 5.13
CA GLY A 57 1.60 -7.45 6.11
C GLY A 57 0.24 -7.35 5.45
N LEU A 58 -0.81 -7.79 6.16
CA LEU A 58 -2.17 -7.77 5.66
C LEU A 58 -3.12 -7.26 6.74
N VAL A 59 -3.88 -6.23 6.41
CA VAL A 59 -4.86 -5.60 7.30
C VAL A 59 -6.25 -5.70 6.68
N ARG A 60 -7.27 -6.01 7.49
CA ARG A 60 -8.67 -6.06 7.08
C ARG A 60 -9.50 -5.13 7.96
N ILE A 61 -10.29 -4.25 7.36
CA ILE A 61 -11.18 -3.29 8.05
C ILE A 61 -12.53 -3.31 7.34
N ARG A 62 -13.63 -3.28 8.08
CA ARG A 62 -14.97 -3.15 7.48
C ARG A 62 -15.07 -1.85 6.68
N HIS A 63 -15.69 -1.91 5.51
CA HIS A 63 -15.83 -0.77 4.60
C HIS A 63 -16.40 0.46 5.32
N GLN A 64 -17.51 0.30 6.04
CA GLN A 64 -18.20 1.38 6.76
C GLN A 64 -17.32 2.07 7.81
N VAL A 65 -16.45 1.32 8.49
CA VAL A 65 -15.51 1.88 9.47
C VAL A 65 -14.45 2.71 8.75
N LEU A 66 -13.95 2.22 7.60
CA LEU A 66 -12.88 2.86 6.86
C LEU A 66 -13.31 4.14 6.14
N VAL A 67 -14.56 4.22 5.66
CA VAL A 67 -15.12 5.45 5.08
C VAL A 67 -15.57 6.46 6.13
N GLY A 68 -15.75 6.04 7.38
CA GLY A 68 -16.14 6.90 8.49
C GLY A 68 -15.13 8.01 8.82
N ASN A 69 -15.51 8.90 9.72
CA ASN A 69 -14.70 10.06 10.13
C ASN A 69 -13.35 9.64 10.72
N GLU A 70 -13.34 8.59 11.53
CA GLU A 70 -12.13 8.05 12.18
C GLU A 70 -11.37 7.03 11.30
N GLY A 71 -11.81 6.80 10.06
CA GLY A 71 -11.28 5.73 9.21
C GLY A 71 -9.76 5.81 8.99
N PHE A 72 -9.21 7.03 8.90
CA PHE A 72 -7.77 7.24 8.79
C PHE A 72 -7.01 6.74 10.03
N PHE A 73 -7.48 7.09 11.23
CA PHE A 73 -6.84 6.70 12.48
C PHE A 73 -6.92 5.19 12.69
N VAL A 74 -8.10 4.59 12.42
CA VAL A 74 -8.29 3.14 12.47
C VAL A 74 -7.36 2.42 11.49
N ALA A 75 -7.23 2.93 10.25
CA ALA A 75 -6.31 2.36 9.28
C ALA A 75 -4.84 2.48 9.71
N ALA A 76 -4.44 3.64 10.23
CA ALA A 76 -3.07 3.87 10.70
C ALA A 76 -2.73 2.96 11.88
N GLU A 77 -3.63 2.85 12.86
CA GLU A 77 -3.47 1.96 14.01
C GLU A 77 -3.40 0.50 13.59
N ALA A 78 -4.30 0.04 12.73
CA ALA A 78 -4.33 -1.34 12.26
C ALA A 78 -3.05 -1.73 11.48
N ILE A 79 -2.56 -0.84 10.60
CA ILE A 79 -1.28 -1.03 9.89
C ILE A 79 -0.11 -1.05 10.88
N ALA A 80 -0.08 -0.14 11.86
CA ALA A 80 0.98 -0.10 12.86
C ALA A 80 1.00 -1.36 13.73
N ASN A 81 -0.18 -1.86 14.12
CA ASN A 81 -0.34 -3.09 14.89
C ASN A 81 0.10 -4.32 14.09
N GLU A 82 -0.26 -4.43 12.82
CA GLU A 82 0.21 -5.51 11.94
C GLU A 82 1.74 -5.48 11.80
N ILE A 83 2.32 -4.29 11.61
CA ILE A 83 3.78 -4.12 11.55
C ILE A 83 4.44 -4.56 12.86
N LYS A 84 3.90 -4.13 14.00
CA LYS A 84 4.48 -4.39 15.32
C LYS A 84 4.35 -5.85 15.73
N ASN A 85 3.16 -6.43 15.58
CA ASN A 85 2.79 -7.69 16.21
C ASN A 85 3.03 -8.93 15.32
N ARG A 86 3.17 -8.73 14.00
CA ARG A 86 3.42 -9.82 13.04
C ARG A 86 4.69 -9.58 12.24
N VAL A 87 4.80 -8.45 11.54
CA VAL A 87 5.91 -8.21 10.61
C VAL A 87 7.27 -8.10 11.30
N ASN A 88 7.34 -7.41 12.44
CA ASN A 88 8.60 -7.24 13.19
C ASN A 88 8.85 -8.35 14.22
N ASP A 89 7.92 -9.30 14.37
CA ASP A 89 8.07 -10.46 15.22
C ASP A 89 8.77 -11.58 14.42
N LYS A 90 9.99 -11.93 14.85
CA LYS A 90 10.86 -12.88 14.12
C LYS A 90 10.26 -14.29 14.06
N ASP A 91 9.43 -14.66 15.03
CA ASP A 91 8.81 -15.98 15.08
C ASP A 91 7.53 -16.03 14.24
N LYS A 92 6.92 -14.87 13.95
CA LYS A 92 5.65 -14.77 13.22
C LYS A 92 5.76 -14.31 11.78
N ILE A 93 6.87 -13.66 11.40
CA ILE A 93 7.03 -13.11 10.04
C ILE A 93 6.92 -14.17 8.94
N LEU A 94 7.27 -15.43 9.24
CA LEU A 94 7.13 -16.58 8.34
C LEU A 94 5.97 -17.53 8.74
N ALA A 95 5.15 -17.17 9.72
CA ALA A 95 4.07 -18.05 10.16
C ALA A 95 3.04 -18.28 9.05
N GLY A 96 2.67 -19.55 8.84
CA GLY A 96 1.71 -19.97 7.83
C GLY A 96 2.20 -19.83 6.39
N ALA A 97 3.53 -19.81 6.16
CA ALA A 97 4.13 -19.61 4.84
C ALA A 97 3.60 -20.57 3.76
N GLU A 98 3.26 -21.80 4.15
CA GLU A 98 2.65 -22.80 3.29
C GLU A 98 1.29 -22.38 2.68
N ASN A 99 0.60 -21.42 3.31
CA ASN A 99 -0.74 -20.97 2.91
C ASN A 99 -0.75 -19.57 2.26
N TRP A 100 0.39 -18.87 2.21
CA TRP A 100 0.47 -17.47 1.78
C TRP A 100 -0.04 -17.22 0.37
N ILE A 101 0.29 -18.10 -0.58
CA ILE A 101 -0.16 -17.97 -1.98
C ILE A 101 -1.69 -18.02 -2.05
N THR A 102 -2.30 -18.94 -1.30
CA THR A 102 -3.76 -19.09 -1.23
C THR A 102 -4.39 -17.89 -0.55
N GLU A 103 -3.86 -17.43 0.58
CA GLU A 103 -4.40 -16.27 1.29
C GLU A 103 -4.33 -15.01 0.43
N VAL A 104 -3.15 -14.66 -0.07
CA VAL A 104 -2.93 -13.48 -0.92
C VAL A 104 -3.78 -13.58 -2.18
N GLY A 105 -3.78 -14.75 -2.85
CA GLY A 105 -4.60 -15.02 -4.03
C GLY A 105 -6.10 -14.83 -3.80
N SER A 106 -6.59 -15.10 -2.59
CA SER A 106 -8.01 -14.90 -2.24
C SER A 106 -8.38 -13.43 -2.04
N VAL A 107 -7.47 -12.59 -1.53
CA VAL A 107 -7.75 -11.18 -1.26
C VAL A 107 -7.52 -10.29 -2.46
N VAL A 108 -6.53 -10.57 -3.30
CA VAL A 108 -6.23 -9.73 -4.50
C VAL A 108 -7.36 -9.75 -5.52
N LYS A 109 -8.27 -10.74 -5.45
CA LYS A 109 -9.48 -10.84 -6.28
C LYS A 109 -10.67 -10.03 -5.71
N LYS A 110 -10.53 -9.45 -4.52
CA LYS A 110 -11.56 -8.68 -3.79
C LYS A 110 -11.13 -7.20 -3.67
N ARG A 111 -11.73 -6.47 -2.73
CA ARG A 111 -11.37 -5.10 -2.34
C ARG A 111 -10.03 -5.09 -1.59
N CYS A 112 -8.94 -5.17 -2.33
CA CYS A 112 -7.58 -5.21 -1.79
C CYS A 112 -6.73 -4.09 -2.41
N PHE A 113 -6.27 -3.17 -1.56
CA PHE A 113 -5.37 -2.10 -1.93
C PHE A 113 -3.92 -2.50 -1.61
N SER A 114 -3.05 -2.46 -2.61
CA SER A 114 -1.66 -2.90 -2.47
C SER A 114 -0.62 -1.80 -2.71
N VAL A 115 0.58 -2.00 -2.16
CA VAL A 115 1.72 -1.09 -2.33
C VAL A 115 2.83 -1.77 -3.10
N SER A 116 3.23 -1.14 -4.21
CA SER A 116 4.43 -1.46 -4.97
C SER A 116 5.56 -0.49 -4.61
N GLY A 117 6.74 -0.99 -4.31
CA GLY A 117 7.90 -0.17 -3.94
C GLY A 117 8.07 0.09 -2.44
N SER A 118 9.08 0.88 -2.11
CA SER A 118 9.49 1.15 -0.73
C SER A 118 10.27 2.45 -0.64
N ALA A 119 10.00 3.24 0.41
CA ALA A 119 10.78 4.44 0.74
C ALA A 119 12.25 4.13 1.14
N ARG A 120 12.60 2.85 1.34
CA ARG A 120 13.98 2.44 1.65
C ARG A 120 14.84 2.27 0.40
N VAL A 121 14.24 2.16 -0.78
CA VAL A 121 14.95 1.97 -2.04
C VAL A 121 15.03 3.31 -2.76
N ASP A 122 16.25 3.83 -2.89
CA ASP A 122 16.50 5.16 -3.44
C ASP A 122 16.88 5.08 -4.92
N LEU A 123 15.90 4.81 -5.78
CA LEU A 123 16.14 4.73 -7.23
C LEU A 123 16.47 6.10 -7.84
N TYR A 124 16.03 7.20 -7.21
CA TYR A 124 16.39 8.56 -7.63
C TYR A 124 17.89 8.84 -7.51
N SER A 125 18.57 8.23 -6.55
CA SER A 125 20.02 8.35 -6.39
C SER A 125 20.85 7.72 -7.50
N THR A 126 20.24 6.94 -8.39
CA THR A 126 20.93 6.27 -9.51
C THR A 126 21.47 7.30 -10.50
N ASP A 127 22.77 7.22 -10.79
CA ASP A 127 23.46 8.07 -11.77
C ASP A 127 24.31 7.20 -12.69
N PHE A 128 23.99 7.24 -13.98
CA PHE A 128 24.72 6.51 -15.03
C PHE A 128 25.81 7.36 -15.71
N GLY A 129 26.08 8.57 -15.21
CA GLY A 129 27.02 9.54 -15.77
C GLY A 129 26.35 10.77 -16.39
N TRP A 130 25.02 10.86 -16.36
CA TRP A 130 24.23 11.99 -16.89
C TRP A 130 23.45 12.73 -15.80
N GLY A 131 23.75 12.45 -14.54
CA GLY A 131 23.03 12.95 -13.39
C GLY A 131 21.93 11.99 -12.93
N LYS A 132 21.32 12.38 -11.81
CA LYS A 132 20.27 11.62 -11.12
C LYS A 132 19.00 11.51 -11.96
N ALA A 133 18.21 10.47 -11.72
CA ALA A 133 16.91 10.30 -12.36
C ALA A 133 16.00 11.52 -12.08
N ARG A 134 15.31 11.99 -13.12
CA ARG A 134 14.37 13.12 -12.99
C ARG A 134 12.98 12.68 -12.51
N LYS A 135 12.52 11.51 -12.95
CA LYS A 135 11.21 10.94 -12.61
C LYS A 135 11.30 9.42 -12.59
N LEU A 136 10.64 8.81 -11.61
CA LEU A 136 10.43 7.37 -11.53
C LEU A 136 8.95 7.06 -11.78
N GLU A 137 8.68 6.08 -12.63
CA GLU A 137 7.34 5.54 -12.87
C GLU A 137 7.35 4.02 -12.71
N THR A 138 6.31 3.48 -12.05
CA THR A 138 6.15 2.03 -11.84
C THR A 138 5.01 1.52 -12.70
N LEU A 139 5.29 1.24 -13.98
CA LEU A 139 4.27 0.90 -14.98
C LEU A 139 3.50 -0.39 -14.66
N SER A 140 4.05 -1.28 -13.84
CA SER A 140 3.38 -2.54 -13.46
C SER A 140 2.13 -2.36 -12.60
N ILE A 141 1.89 -1.14 -12.07
CA ILE A 141 0.64 -0.81 -11.39
C ILE A 141 -0.48 -0.47 -12.38
N ASP A 142 -0.18 -0.26 -13.66
CA ASP A 142 -1.20 0.01 -14.68
C ASP A 142 -2.12 -1.19 -14.84
N GLY A 143 -3.42 -0.93 -14.93
CA GLY A 143 -4.45 -1.98 -14.97
C GLY A 143 -4.72 -2.64 -13.62
N GLN A 144 -3.92 -2.38 -12.58
CA GLN A 144 -4.24 -2.75 -11.21
C GLN A 144 -5.22 -1.72 -10.65
N LYS A 145 -6.49 -2.11 -10.49
CA LYS A 145 -7.57 -1.22 -10.03
C LYS A 145 -7.32 -0.63 -8.63
N HIS A 146 -6.47 -1.27 -7.82
CA HIS A 146 -6.30 -0.98 -6.39
C HIS A 146 -4.82 -1.11 -5.97
N ALA A 147 -3.93 -0.35 -6.60
CA ALA A 147 -2.53 -0.33 -6.21
C ALA A 147 -1.95 1.08 -6.24
N MET A 148 -0.95 1.33 -5.41
CA MET A 148 -0.09 2.51 -5.51
C MET A 148 1.37 2.12 -5.64
N SER A 149 2.16 2.94 -6.31
CA SER A 149 3.61 2.94 -6.12
C SER A 149 4.00 3.85 -4.96
N LEU A 150 5.08 3.51 -4.26
CA LEU A 150 5.65 4.31 -3.19
C LEU A 150 7.18 4.34 -3.30
N CYS A 151 7.75 5.53 -3.36
CA CYS A 151 9.21 5.73 -3.34
C CYS A 151 9.58 7.01 -2.59
N LYS A 152 10.88 7.22 -2.39
CA LYS A 152 11.38 8.53 -1.95
C LYS A 152 11.09 9.59 -3.00
N SER A 153 10.84 10.82 -2.58
CA SER A 153 10.75 11.93 -3.52
C SER A 153 12.12 12.33 -4.05
N GLY A 154 12.18 12.58 -5.36
CA GLY A 154 13.35 13.21 -5.99
C GLY A 154 13.39 14.73 -5.78
N ALA A 155 12.29 15.34 -5.33
CA ALA A 155 12.13 16.79 -5.24
C ALA A 155 12.48 17.39 -3.86
N SER A 156 12.32 16.62 -2.78
CA SER A 156 12.54 17.11 -1.41
C SER A 156 13.07 16.02 -0.50
N GLU A 157 14.06 16.36 0.33
CA GLU A 157 14.57 15.47 1.37
C GLU A 157 13.47 15.07 2.35
N GLY A 158 13.38 13.77 2.67
CA GLY A 158 12.33 13.22 3.52
C GLY A 158 10.94 13.10 2.86
N GLY A 159 10.77 13.62 1.64
CA GLY A 159 9.52 13.51 0.89
C GLY A 159 9.25 12.08 0.39
N LEU A 160 7.96 11.78 0.19
CA LEU A 160 7.50 10.54 -0.43
C LEU A 160 6.77 10.86 -1.73
N GLU A 161 7.00 10.06 -2.75
CA GLU A 161 6.23 10.08 -3.99
C GLU A 161 5.31 8.87 -4.04
N VAL A 162 4.04 9.13 -4.36
CA VAL A 162 2.99 8.13 -4.54
C VAL A 162 2.52 8.18 -5.99
N GLY A 163 2.58 7.06 -6.69
CA GLY A 163 2.04 6.92 -8.04
C GLY A 163 0.72 6.14 -8.01
N LEU A 164 -0.22 6.57 -8.85
CA LEU A 164 -1.54 5.96 -9.01
C LEU A 164 -1.89 5.89 -10.49
N SER A 165 -2.56 4.82 -10.89
CA SER A 165 -3.05 4.62 -12.26
C SER A 165 -4.53 4.24 -12.20
N LEU A 166 -5.40 5.20 -12.50
CA LEU A 166 -6.86 5.09 -12.33
C LEU A 166 -7.60 5.68 -13.53
N PRO A 167 -8.82 5.21 -13.84
CA PRO A 167 -9.71 5.90 -14.76
C PRO A 167 -9.94 7.35 -14.32
N LYS A 168 -10.09 8.26 -15.28
CA LYS A 168 -10.19 9.71 -15.01
C LYS A 168 -11.20 10.07 -13.91
N VAL A 169 -12.41 9.50 -13.97
CA VAL A 169 -13.46 9.78 -12.97
C VAL A 169 -13.02 9.39 -11.55
N LYS A 170 -12.36 8.23 -11.40
CA LYS A 170 -11.85 7.78 -10.10
C LYS A 170 -10.64 8.59 -9.64
N MET A 171 -9.76 8.99 -10.58
CA MET A 171 -8.63 9.87 -10.27
C MET A 171 -9.09 11.25 -9.78
N ASP A 172 -10.09 11.85 -10.43
CA ASP A 172 -10.63 13.15 -10.04
C ASP A 172 -11.28 13.07 -8.64
N ALA A 173 -12.03 12.00 -8.35
CA ALA A 173 -12.61 11.77 -7.03
C ALA A 173 -11.54 11.52 -5.95
N PHE A 174 -10.51 10.74 -6.27
CA PHE A 174 -9.37 10.53 -5.37
C PHE A 174 -8.67 11.86 -5.07
N ALA A 175 -8.38 12.67 -6.09
CA ALA A 175 -7.71 13.95 -5.93
C ALA A 175 -8.51 14.90 -5.02
N ALA A 176 -9.85 14.92 -5.16
CA ALA A 176 -10.74 15.67 -4.28
C ALA A 176 -10.66 15.18 -2.82
N ALA A 177 -10.74 13.86 -2.60
CA ALA A 177 -10.64 13.26 -1.26
C ALA A 177 -9.27 13.54 -0.61
N PHE A 178 -8.19 13.36 -1.38
CA PHE A 178 -6.81 13.58 -0.94
C PHE A 178 -6.55 15.05 -0.58
N ALA A 179 -7.04 16.00 -1.39
CA ALA A 179 -6.87 17.42 -1.12
C ALA A 179 -7.70 17.89 0.07
N HIS A 180 -8.90 17.35 0.27
CA HIS A 180 -9.77 17.73 1.38
C HIS A 180 -9.15 17.41 2.74
N GLY A 181 -8.58 16.21 2.92
CA GLY A 181 -8.02 15.82 4.21
C GLY A 181 -6.69 16.49 4.56
N ILE A 182 -5.90 16.98 3.59
CA ILE A 182 -4.64 17.73 3.85
C ILE A 182 -4.93 19.20 4.15
N LYS A 183 -6.00 19.78 3.59
CA LYS A 183 -6.37 21.17 3.88
C LYS A 183 -6.98 21.35 5.27
N GLY A 184 -7.43 20.27 5.91
CA GLY A 184 -8.00 20.27 7.25
C GLY A 184 -7.02 19.92 8.38
N SER A 185 -5.73 19.68 8.08
CA SER A 185 -4.67 19.34 9.05
C SER A 185 -3.79 20.52 9.43
#